data_AF-A0A0C1GQI0-F1
#
_entry.id   AF-A0A0C1GQI0-F1
#
_cell.length_a   1.000
_cell.length_b   1.000
_cell.length_c   1.000
_cell.angle_alpha   90.00
_cell.angle_beta   90.00
_cell.angle_gamma   90.00
#
_symmetry.space_group_name_H-M   'P 1'
#
loop_
_entity.id
_entity.type
_entity.pdbx_description
1 polymer ?
#
loop_
_entity_poly.entity_id
_entity_poly.type
_entity_poly.pdbx_seq_one_letter_code
_entity_poly.pdbx_strand_id
1 'polypeptide(L)'
;MRGQMKRLDALDAARFLAFCGMVLVNFRIAAEVAPGRDWASILIDALEGRAAALFVVLAGVGIGLSRIPAGLLLRRAAFLFVIGLINMTIFDADILHFYALYFVVGAAFLSASQRGLWLGALGIVILSVIANLILDYDQGWDWDALIYTDLWTLPGFLRNALFNGWHPVLPWAAFLLIGMAIGRSELHTLCIQHRLIMWGFGAAVLALFPQMMVSDPDLVAYLGTESIPPGPFYILAGTGTACVVIGLSLKLWPLIERIRIAPFLTAPGRQSLTLYMAHILIGMGLLEEAGLLDGSLSAPQIVWYALLFCALSSLFARLWFRKFKRGPLEALMRRVTERAKG
;
A
#
# COMPACT_ATOMS: atom_id res chain seq x y z
N MET A 1 12.12 2.48 26.85
CA MET A 1 12.59 1.58 25.77
C MET A 1 11.61 0.44 25.46
N ARG A 2 11.09 -0.31 26.44
CA ARG A 2 10.17 -1.45 26.21
C ARG A 2 8.88 -1.08 25.44
N GLY A 3 8.22 0.03 25.77
CA GLY A 3 7.02 0.49 25.06
C GLY A 3 7.25 0.96 23.61
N GLN A 4 8.45 1.47 23.30
CA GLN A 4 8.80 1.88 21.93
C GLN A 4 9.02 0.69 21.00
N MET A 5 9.63 -0.39 21.50
CA MET A 5 9.83 -1.62 20.73
C MET A 5 8.49 -2.27 20.38
N LYS A 6 7.57 -2.38 21.35
CA LYS A 6 6.21 -2.94 21.14
C LYS A 6 5.42 -2.23 20.04
N ARG A 7 5.57 -0.90 19.94
CA ARG A 7 4.89 -0.12 18.90
C ARG A 7 5.45 -0.42 17.51
N LEU A 8 6.78 -0.44 17.36
CA LEU A 8 7.40 -0.71 16.06
C LEU A 8 7.03 -2.11 15.57
N ASP A 9 7.03 -3.09 16.49
CA ASP A 9 6.62 -4.45 16.20
C ASP A 9 5.16 -4.52 15.73
N ALA A 10 4.23 -3.80 16.38
CA ALA A 10 2.84 -3.72 15.94
C ALA A 10 2.67 -3.09 14.54
N LEU A 11 3.46 -2.05 14.23
CA LEU A 11 3.45 -1.42 12.91
C LEU A 11 4.07 -2.33 11.83
N ASP A 12 5.09 -3.11 12.18
CA ASP A 12 5.67 -4.12 11.30
C ASP A 12 4.66 -5.24 11.02
N ALA A 13 3.92 -5.70 12.03
CA ALA A 13 2.83 -6.66 11.85
C ALA A 13 1.71 -6.10 10.96
N ALA A 14 1.29 -4.85 11.17
CA ALA A 14 0.32 -4.19 10.28
C ALA A 14 0.83 -4.11 8.84
N ARG A 15 2.13 -3.90 8.64
CA ARG A 15 2.77 -3.90 7.31
C ARG A 15 2.71 -5.29 6.66
N PHE A 16 2.89 -6.35 7.44
CA PHE A 16 2.72 -7.71 6.94
C PHE A 16 1.26 -8.01 6.58
N LEU A 17 0.28 -7.56 7.37
CA LEU A 17 -1.15 -7.71 7.02
C LEU A 17 -1.48 -6.99 5.71
N ALA A 18 -0.98 -5.77 5.53
CA ALA A 18 -1.11 -5.02 4.29
C ALA A 18 -0.51 -5.79 3.10
N PHE A 19 0.68 -6.36 3.29
CA PHE A 19 1.31 -7.21 2.29
C PHE A 19 0.47 -8.44 1.93
N CYS A 20 -0.08 -9.17 2.91
CA CYS A 20 -0.93 -10.32 2.64
C CYS A 20 -2.18 -9.94 1.82
N GLY A 21 -2.78 -8.78 2.11
CA GLY A 21 -3.89 -8.26 1.31
C GLY A 21 -3.49 -7.93 -0.13
N MET A 22 -2.32 -7.32 -0.34
CA MET A 22 -1.80 -7.05 -1.68
C MET A 22 -1.50 -8.33 -2.46
N VAL A 23 -0.90 -9.35 -1.82
CA VAL A 23 -0.66 -10.66 -2.45
C VAL A 23 -1.98 -11.27 -2.93
N LEU A 24 -3.02 -11.24 -2.09
CA LEU A 24 -4.31 -11.80 -2.41
C LEU A 24 -4.95 -11.12 -3.64
N VAL A 25 -4.94 -9.79 -3.67
CA VAL A 25 -5.50 -9.01 -4.78
C VAL A 25 -4.68 -9.22 -6.06
N ASN A 26 -3.36 -9.16 -5.97
CA ASN A 26 -2.49 -9.32 -7.14
C ASN A 26 -2.57 -10.72 -7.73
N PHE A 27 -2.69 -11.76 -6.90
CA PHE A 27 -2.87 -13.13 -7.39
C PHE A 27 -4.20 -13.29 -8.14
N ARG A 28 -5.27 -12.63 -7.69
CA ARG A 28 -6.55 -12.62 -8.43
C ARG A 28 -6.40 -11.94 -9.79
N ILE A 29 -5.78 -10.76 -9.82
CA ILE A 29 -5.56 -9.99 -11.06
C ILE A 29 -4.73 -10.81 -12.04
N ALA A 30 -3.59 -11.34 -11.59
CA ALA A 30 -2.69 -12.12 -12.43
C ALA A 30 -3.30 -13.44 -12.91
N ALA A 31 -4.20 -14.04 -12.13
CA ALA A 31 -4.88 -15.27 -12.51
C ALA A 31 -6.16 -15.03 -13.32
N GLU A 32 -6.47 -13.78 -13.70
CA GLU A 32 -7.64 -13.39 -14.49
C GLU A 32 -8.97 -13.87 -13.88
N VAL A 33 -9.03 -13.95 -12.55
CA VAL A 33 -10.23 -14.45 -11.86
C VAL A 33 -11.25 -13.34 -11.72
N ALA A 34 -12.35 -13.49 -12.48
CA ALA A 34 -13.44 -12.54 -12.52
C ALA A 34 -14.07 -12.30 -11.12
N PRO A 35 -14.60 -11.08 -10.85
CA PRO A 35 -15.40 -10.82 -9.67
C PRO A 35 -16.61 -11.75 -9.52
N GLY A 36 -16.87 -12.16 -8.29
CA GLY A 36 -17.95 -13.06 -7.93
C GLY A 36 -18.73 -12.59 -6.70
N ARG A 37 -19.80 -13.31 -6.37
CA ARG A 37 -20.61 -13.07 -5.16
C ARG A 37 -20.31 -14.05 -4.03
N ASP A 38 -19.34 -14.93 -4.22
CA ASP A 38 -18.90 -15.86 -3.19
C ASP A 38 -18.12 -15.13 -2.08
N TRP A 39 -17.94 -15.81 -0.95
CA TRP A 39 -17.29 -15.24 0.23
C TRP A 39 -15.84 -14.79 -0.05
N ALA A 40 -15.13 -15.47 -0.96
CA ALA A 40 -13.75 -15.17 -1.26
C ALA A 40 -13.66 -13.92 -2.16
N SER A 41 -14.51 -13.81 -3.17
CA SER A 41 -14.62 -12.58 -3.98
C SER A 41 -14.92 -11.36 -3.11
N ILE A 42 -15.91 -11.43 -2.22
CA ILE A 42 -16.25 -10.33 -1.29
C ILE A 42 -15.05 -9.94 -0.41
N LEU A 43 -14.28 -10.93 0.06
CA LEU A 43 -13.08 -10.70 0.85
C LEU A 43 -11.99 -9.99 0.03
N ILE A 44 -11.76 -10.43 -1.22
CA ILE A 44 -10.75 -9.84 -2.10
C ILE A 44 -11.14 -8.41 -2.47
N ASP A 45 -12.40 -8.18 -2.86
CA ASP A 45 -12.95 -6.85 -3.19
C ASP A 45 -12.84 -5.90 -1.99
N ALA A 46 -13.06 -6.39 -0.76
CA ALA A 46 -12.92 -5.57 0.45
C ALA A 46 -11.46 -5.14 0.73
N LEU A 47 -10.48 -5.88 0.20
CA LEU A 47 -9.04 -5.62 0.36
C LEU A 47 -8.45 -4.86 -0.84
N GLU A 48 -9.10 -4.92 -1.99
CA GLU A 48 -8.71 -4.25 -3.22
C GLU A 48 -8.56 -2.73 -3.01
N GLY A 49 -7.40 -2.20 -3.41
CA GLY A 49 -6.98 -0.83 -3.12
C GLY A 49 -6.70 -0.54 -1.63
N ARG A 50 -7.41 -1.13 -0.67
CA ARG A 50 -7.30 -0.85 0.77
C ARG A 50 -6.02 -1.41 1.38
N ALA A 51 -5.60 -2.59 0.94
CA ALA A 51 -4.35 -3.19 1.38
C ALA A 51 -3.14 -2.34 0.96
N ALA A 52 -3.14 -1.86 -0.28
CA ALA A 52 -2.14 -0.93 -0.80
C ALA A 52 -2.18 0.43 -0.07
N ALA A 53 -3.37 0.99 0.17
CA ALA A 53 -3.53 2.24 0.92
C ALA A 53 -2.97 2.13 2.35
N LEU A 54 -3.27 1.03 3.07
CA LEU A 54 -2.69 0.75 4.39
C LEU A 54 -1.16 0.69 4.32
N PHE A 55 -0.60 0.05 3.29
CA PHE A 55 0.84 0.00 3.08
C PHE A 55 1.43 1.42 2.94
N VAL A 56 0.77 2.31 2.19
CA VAL A 56 1.24 3.69 1.94
C VAL A 56 1.15 4.54 3.20
N VAL A 57 0.04 4.42 3.94
CA VAL A 57 -0.13 5.08 5.24
C VAL A 57 0.96 4.62 6.22
N LEU A 58 1.27 3.32 6.28
CA LEU A 58 2.34 2.77 7.13
C LEU A 58 3.73 3.26 6.74
N ALA A 59 3.99 3.46 5.44
CA ALA A 59 5.23 4.07 4.97
C ALA A 59 5.34 5.53 5.44
N GLY A 60 4.24 6.29 5.33
CA GLY A 60 4.14 7.64 5.88
C GLY A 60 4.36 7.67 7.39
N VAL A 61 3.74 6.75 8.14
CA VAL A 61 3.93 6.59 9.59
C VAL A 61 5.41 6.34 9.91
N GLY A 62 6.08 5.48 9.13
CA GLY A 62 7.50 5.21 9.26
C GLY A 62 8.36 6.47 9.07
N ILE A 63 8.06 7.27 8.04
CA ILE A 63 8.74 8.56 7.80
C ILE A 63 8.47 9.51 8.97
N GLY A 64 7.22 9.69 9.39
CA GLY A 64 6.82 10.61 10.46
C GLY A 64 7.40 10.26 11.84
N LEU A 65 7.65 8.97 12.11
CA LEU A 65 8.32 8.49 13.32
C LEU A 65 9.84 8.69 13.30
N SER A 66 10.42 8.85 12.12
CA SER A 66 11.87 8.88 11.91
C SER A 66 12.36 10.30 11.61
N ARG A 67 13.59 10.62 12.00
CA ARG A 67 14.27 11.86 11.57
C ARG A 67 15.17 11.56 10.37
N ILE A 68 14.58 11.03 9.30
CA ILE A 68 15.33 10.70 8.08
C ILE A 68 15.71 12.00 7.35
N PRO A 69 16.98 12.20 6.96
CA PRO A 69 17.36 13.35 6.15
C PRO A 69 16.79 13.23 4.74
N ALA A 70 16.35 14.36 4.16
CA ALA A 70 15.73 14.41 2.83
C ALA A 70 16.56 13.69 1.76
N GLY A 71 17.89 13.91 1.76
CA GLY A 71 18.78 13.26 0.80
C GLY A 71 18.79 11.73 0.89
N LEU A 72 18.60 11.15 2.08
CA LEU A 72 18.49 9.68 2.21
C LEU A 72 17.13 9.18 1.71
N LEU A 73 16.05 9.92 2.00
CA LEU A 73 14.71 9.57 1.50
C LEU A 73 14.66 9.61 -0.03
N LEU A 74 15.25 10.64 -0.65
CA LEU A 74 15.34 10.76 -2.11
C LEU A 74 16.20 9.67 -2.76
N ARG A 75 17.28 9.22 -2.12
CA ARG A 75 18.05 8.06 -2.62
C ARG A 75 17.26 6.77 -2.54
N ARG A 76 16.47 6.57 -1.47
CA ARG A 76 15.56 5.42 -1.37
C ARG A 76 14.46 5.50 -2.42
N ALA A 77 13.91 6.70 -2.67
CA ALA A 77 12.98 6.92 -3.76
C ALA A 77 13.61 6.53 -5.11
N ALA A 78 14.79 7.05 -5.44
CA ALA A 78 15.49 6.70 -6.68
C ALA A 78 15.76 5.19 -6.82
N PHE A 79 16.14 4.52 -5.73
CA PHE A 79 16.32 3.06 -5.73
C PHE A 79 15.02 2.31 -6.02
N LEU A 80 13.92 2.69 -5.35
CA LEU A 80 12.60 2.09 -5.57
C LEU A 80 12.08 2.40 -6.98
N PHE A 81 12.38 3.58 -7.52
CA PHE A 81 12.00 3.97 -8.87
C PHE A 81 12.66 3.07 -9.90
N VAL A 82 13.98 2.85 -9.80
CA VAL A 82 14.71 1.98 -10.72
C VAL A 82 14.21 0.54 -10.63
N ILE A 83 14.02 -0.01 -9.42
CA ILE A 83 13.47 -1.37 -9.28
C ILE A 83 12.05 -1.44 -9.80
N GLY A 84 11.21 -0.44 -9.53
CA GLY A 84 9.84 -0.38 -10.03
C GLY A 84 9.78 -0.37 -11.55
N LEU A 85 10.59 0.46 -12.22
CA LEU A 85 10.66 0.47 -13.69
C LEU A 85 11.11 -0.89 -14.28
N ILE A 86 12.04 -1.58 -13.62
CA ILE A 86 12.42 -2.94 -14.02
C ILE A 86 11.23 -3.89 -13.79
N ASN A 87 10.56 -3.79 -12.65
CA ASN A 87 9.43 -4.65 -12.29
C ASN A 87 8.22 -4.46 -13.24
N MET A 88 7.99 -3.25 -13.75
CA MET A 88 6.95 -2.97 -14.75
C MET A 88 7.16 -3.74 -16.06
N THR A 89 8.36 -4.23 -16.36
CA THR A 89 8.59 -5.11 -17.53
C THR A 89 8.07 -6.54 -17.32
N ILE A 90 7.67 -6.87 -16.09
CA ILE A 90 7.21 -8.19 -15.65
C ILE A 90 5.76 -8.11 -15.17
N PHE A 91 5.38 -7.05 -14.46
CA PHE A 91 4.07 -6.88 -13.87
C PHE A 91 3.61 -5.41 -13.92
N ASP A 92 2.57 -5.13 -14.72
CA ASP A 92 2.10 -3.77 -15.01
C ASP A 92 1.50 -3.05 -13.79
N ALA A 93 0.88 -3.79 -12.86
CA ALA A 93 0.29 -3.24 -11.64
C ALA A 93 1.33 -3.01 -10.50
N ASP A 94 2.60 -2.77 -10.85
CA ASP A 94 3.66 -2.41 -9.90
C ASP A 94 3.31 -1.17 -9.08
N ILE A 95 3.60 -1.22 -7.77
CA ILE A 95 3.43 -0.08 -6.86
C ILE A 95 4.75 0.63 -6.53
N LEU A 96 5.91 0.03 -6.82
CA LEU A 96 7.21 0.53 -6.34
C LEU A 96 7.61 1.86 -6.97
N HIS A 97 7.37 2.05 -8.27
CA HIS A 97 7.68 3.33 -8.92
C HIS A 97 6.77 4.46 -8.42
N PHE A 98 5.49 4.19 -8.15
CA PHE A 98 4.60 5.16 -7.47
C PHE A 98 5.09 5.47 -6.04
N TYR A 99 5.55 4.46 -5.29
CA TYR A 99 6.15 4.66 -3.97
C TYR A 99 7.33 5.61 -3.97
N ALA A 100 8.17 5.52 -4.99
CA ALA A 100 9.27 6.46 -5.17
C ALA A 100 8.76 7.90 -5.30
N LEU A 101 7.72 8.11 -6.11
CA LEU A 101 7.11 9.44 -6.29
C LEU A 101 6.46 9.93 -5.00
N TYR A 102 5.78 9.06 -4.25
CA TYR A 102 5.27 9.42 -2.93
C TYR A 102 6.41 9.86 -2.02
N PHE A 103 7.55 9.17 -2.00
CA PHE A 103 8.70 9.56 -1.18
C PHE A 103 9.30 10.91 -1.61
N VAL A 104 9.24 11.26 -2.90
CA VAL A 104 9.60 12.62 -3.37
C VAL A 104 8.64 13.65 -2.77
N VAL A 105 7.33 13.40 -2.82
CA VAL A 105 6.33 14.27 -2.15
C VAL A 105 6.61 14.35 -0.65
N GLY A 106 6.79 13.21 0.02
CA GLY A 106 7.10 13.15 1.45
C GLY A 106 8.37 13.91 1.83
N ALA A 107 9.40 13.89 0.96
CA ALA A 107 10.64 14.64 1.15
C ALA A 107 10.39 16.16 1.21
N ALA A 108 9.48 16.69 0.38
CA ALA A 108 9.09 18.10 0.39
C ALA A 108 8.34 18.51 1.68
N PHE A 109 7.71 17.55 2.37
CA PHE A 109 6.91 17.79 3.58
C PHE A 109 7.62 17.36 4.89
N LEU A 110 8.91 17.00 4.86
CA LEU A 110 9.64 16.54 6.06
C LEU A 110 9.69 17.57 7.19
N SER A 111 9.79 18.85 6.86
CA SER A 111 9.82 19.97 7.83
C SER A 111 8.43 20.56 8.11
N ALA A 112 7.39 20.15 7.37
CA ALA A 112 6.04 20.67 7.54
C ALA A 112 5.54 20.42 8.97
N SER A 113 4.65 21.26 9.49
CA SER A 113 3.96 20.98 10.77
C SER A 113 2.91 19.88 10.60
N GLN A 114 2.33 19.38 11.69
CA GLN A 114 1.21 18.43 11.61
C GLN A 114 0.02 19.02 10.83
N ARG A 115 -0.27 20.31 11.01
CA ARG A 115 -1.28 21.03 10.22
C ARG A 115 -0.91 21.10 8.74
N GLY A 116 0.37 21.37 8.44
CA GLY A 116 0.87 21.41 7.07
C GLY A 116 0.71 20.08 6.33
N LEU A 117 0.87 18.94 7.01
CA LEU A 117 0.63 17.62 6.42
C LEU A 117 -0.84 17.38 6.06
N TRP A 118 -1.76 17.74 6.96
CA TRP A 118 -3.20 17.63 6.69
C TRP A 118 -3.65 18.54 5.56
N LEU A 119 -3.17 19.80 5.53
CA LEU A 119 -3.45 20.73 4.45
C LEU A 119 -2.84 20.26 3.12
N GLY A 120 -1.64 19.69 3.14
CA GLY A 120 -1.01 19.10 1.96
C GLY A 120 -1.81 17.91 1.41
N ALA A 121 -2.26 17.00 2.29
CA ALA A 121 -3.11 15.88 1.90
C ALA A 121 -4.45 16.36 1.29
N LEU A 122 -5.09 17.36 1.92
CA LEU A 122 -6.31 17.98 1.39
C LEU A 122 -6.07 18.64 0.03
N GLY A 123 -4.96 19.37 -0.12
CA GLY A 123 -4.57 20.00 -1.39
C GLY A 123 -4.36 18.99 -2.52
N ILE A 124 -3.75 17.84 -2.23
CA ILE A 124 -3.57 16.74 -3.20
C ILE A 124 -4.93 16.18 -3.64
N VAL A 125 -5.85 15.94 -2.70
CA VAL A 125 -7.20 15.46 -3.03
C VAL A 125 -7.96 16.48 -3.86
N ILE A 126 -7.92 17.77 -3.51
CA ILE A 126 -8.57 18.83 -4.30
C ILE A 126 -7.98 18.89 -5.70
N LEU A 127 -6.64 18.82 -5.83
CA LEU A 127 -5.98 18.81 -7.13
C LEU A 127 -6.38 17.59 -7.97
N SER A 128 -6.53 16.42 -7.35
CA SER A 128 -7.04 15.21 -8.01
C SER A 128 -8.47 15.39 -8.52
N VAL A 129 -9.35 16.03 -7.73
CA VAL A 129 -10.72 16.35 -8.15
C VAL A 129 -10.71 17.32 -9.34
N ILE A 130 -9.91 18.37 -9.28
CA ILE A 130 -9.77 19.32 -10.40
C ILE A 130 -9.23 18.61 -11.65
N ALA A 131 -8.25 17.73 -11.50
CA ALA A 131 -7.70 16.96 -12.61
C ALA A 131 -8.76 16.05 -13.26
N ASN A 132 -9.58 15.34 -12.47
CA ASN A 132 -10.67 14.51 -12.99
C ASN A 132 -11.77 15.31 -13.70
N LEU A 133 -11.94 16.60 -13.40
CA LEU A 133 -12.91 17.46 -14.09
C LEU A 133 -12.39 18.00 -15.43
N ILE A 134 -11.08 17.99 -15.65
CA ILE A 134 -10.43 18.65 -16.80
C ILE A 134 -9.81 17.62 -17.76
N LEU A 135 -9.29 16.53 -17.23
CA LEU A 135 -8.55 15.50 -17.95
C LEU A 135 -9.40 14.25 -18.11
N ASP A 136 -9.16 13.54 -19.21
CA ASP A 136 -9.75 12.24 -19.50
C ASP A 136 -9.00 11.14 -18.73
N TYR A 137 -9.70 10.45 -17.83
CA TYR A 137 -9.12 9.38 -17.00
C TYR A 137 -8.83 8.12 -17.82
N ASP A 138 -9.61 7.83 -18.86
CA ASP A 138 -9.48 6.64 -19.69
C ASP A 138 -8.34 6.75 -20.72
N GLN A 139 -7.80 7.95 -20.88
CA GLN A 139 -6.78 8.21 -21.89
C GLN A 139 -5.54 7.30 -21.71
N GLY A 140 -5.25 6.52 -22.75
CA GLY A 140 -4.10 5.61 -22.83
C GLY A 140 -4.35 4.20 -22.33
N TRP A 141 -5.49 3.94 -21.68
CA TRP A 141 -5.87 2.61 -21.20
C TRP A 141 -6.55 1.76 -22.27
N ASP A 142 -6.18 0.49 -22.31
CA ASP A 142 -7.01 -0.61 -22.77
C ASP A 142 -7.49 -1.37 -21.53
N TRP A 143 -8.72 -1.11 -21.10
CA TRP A 143 -9.29 -1.70 -19.88
C TRP A 143 -9.66 -3.17 -20.04
N ASP A 144 -9.84 -3.66 -21.27
CA ASP A 144 -10.12 -5.07 -21.53
C ASP A 144 -8.84 -5.90 -21.36
N ALA A 145 -7.71 -5.39 -21.89
CA ALA A 145 -6.41 -6.04 -21.75
C ALA A 145 -5.67 -5.67 -20.45
N LEU A 146 -6.15 -4.65 -19.71
CA LEU A 146 -5.47 -4.04 -18.57
C LEU A 146 -4.06 -3.50 -18.91
N ILE A 147 -3.88 -3.02 -20.14
CA ILE A 147 -2.60 -2.53 -20.67
C ILE A 147 -2.63 -1.02 -20.88
N TYR A 148 -1.51 -0.35 -20.59
CA TYR A 148 -1.31 1.07 -20.86
C TYR A 148 -0.51 1.28 -22.15
N THR A 149 -1.19 1.75 -23.19
CA THR A 149 -0.70 1.72 -24.59
C THR A 149 0.52 2.58 -24.89
N ASP A 150 0.61 3.76 -24.29
CA ASP A 150 1.68 4.76 -24.52
C ASP A 150 2.59 4.96 -23.31
N LEU A 151 2.65 3.97 -22.40
CA LEU A 151 3.36 4.06 -21.12
C LEU A 151 4.83 4.46 -21.25
N TRP A 152 5.52 3.93 -22.25
CA TRP A 152 6.95 4.17 -22.46
C TRP A 152 7.26 5.49 -23.17
N THR A 153 6.24 6.30 -23.46
CA THR A 153 6.40 7.69 -23.89
C THR A 153 6.46 8.60 -22.67
N LEU A 154 7.19 9.72 -22.75
CA LEU A 154 7.25 10.67 -21.63
C LEU A 154 5.85 11.23 -21.24
N PRO A 155 4.97 11.63 -22.18
CA PRO A 155 3.64 12.10 -21.84
C PRO A 155 2.76 11.01 -21.20
N GLY A 156 2.75 9.79 -21.77
CA GLY A 156 1.99 8.66 -21.24
C GLY A 156 2.46 8.24 -19.85
N PHE A 157 3.78 8.14 -19.64
CA PHE A 157 4.37 7.86 -18.33
C PHE A 157 3.96 8.90 -17.29
N LEU A 158 4.02 10.20 -17.62
CA LEU A 158 3.64 11.26 -16.69
C LEU A 158 2.14 11.23 -16.36
N ARG A 159 1.28 10.97 -17.35
CA ARG A 159 -0.17 10.83 -17.15
C ARG A 159 -0.49 9.65 -16.23
N ASN A 160 0.12 8.48 -16.50
CA ASN A 160 -0.01 7.28 -15.68
C ASN A 160 0.49 7.53 -14.25
N ALA A 161 1.73 8.01 -14.11
CA ALA A 161 2.39 8.25 -12.83
C ALA A 161 1.62 9.26 -11.95
N LEU A 162 1.10 10.33 -12.54
CA LEU A 162 0.54 11.45 -11.80
C LEU A 162 -0.97 11.37 -11.62
N PHE A 163 -1.72 10.78 -12.55
CA PHE A 163 -3.17 10.97 -12.64
C PHE A 163 -3.99 9.69 -12.81
N ASN A 164 -3.69 8.85 -13.81
CA ASN A 164 -4.58 7.74 -14.18
C ASN A 164 -3.93 6.34 -14.14
N GLY A 165 -2.79 6.16 -13.50
CA GLY A 165 -2.19 4.82 -13.32
C GLY A 165 -2.97 3.95 -12.33
N TRP A 166 -2.41 2.78 -11.99
CA TRP A 166 -2.97 1.91 -10.94
C TRP A 166 -2.98 2.58 -9.55
N HIS A 167 -1.93 3.36 -9.26
CA HIS A 167 -1.73 4.03 -7.98
C HIS A 167 -1.18 5.45 -8.18
N PRO A 168 -1.89 6.36 -8.85
CA PRO A 168 -1.35 7.64 -9.30
C PRO A 168 -1.05 8.59 -8.13
N VAL A 169 -0.04 9.47 -8.28
CA VAL A 169 0.32 10.48 -7.27
C VAL A 169 -0.89 11.29 -6.81
N LEU A 170 -1.76 11.68 -7.74
CA LEU A 170 -3.05 12.28 -7.46
C LEU A 170 -4.12 11.18 -7.51
N PRO A 171 -4.78 10.83 -6.38
CA PRO A 171 -4.66 11.41 -5.04
C PRO A 171 -3.79 10.63 -4.05
N TRP A 172 -3.15 9.51 -4.42
CA TRP A 172 -2.56 8.57 -3.45
C TRP A 172 -1.45 9.14 -2.57
N ALA A 173 -0.73 10.18 -3.01
CA ALA A 173 0.26 10.83 -2.17
C ALA A 173 -0.34 11.43 -0.88
N ALA A 174 -1.66 11.66 -0.84
CA ALA A 174 -2.38 12.04 0.37
C ALA A 174 -2.26 10.96 1.46
N PHE A 175 -2.32 9.66 1.13
CA PHE A 175 -2.15 8.57 2.11
C PHE A 175 -0.79 8.66 2.81
N LEU A 176 0.27 9.00 2.07
CA LEU A 176 1.60 9.15 2.65
C LEU A 176 1.65 10.33 3.63
N LEU A 177 1.13 11.49 3.25
CA LEU A 177 1.12 12.68 4.10
C LEU A 177 0.26 12.48 5.37
N ILE A 178 -0.89 11.81 5.22
CA ILE A 178 -1.74 11.40 6.35
C ILE A 178 -0.98 10.44 7.26
N GLY A 179 -0.30 9.45 6.68
CA GLY A 179 0.58 8.54 7.41
C GLY A 179 1.67 9.29 8.19
N MET A 180 2.32 10.28 7.59
CA MET A 180 3.31 11.12 8.27
C MET A 180 2.70 11.89 9.45
N ALA A 181 1.47 12.37 9.32
CA ALA A 181 0.76 13.08 10.38
C ALA A 181 0.42 12.15 11.55
N ILE A 182 -0.03 10.92 11.25
CA ILE A 182 -0.28 9.86 12.23
C ILE A 182 1.03 9.45 12.91
N GLY A 183 2.13 9.28 12.16
CA GLY A 183 3.44 8.90 12.70
C GLY A 183 4.02 9.92 13.67
N ARG A 184 3.67 11.20 13.55
CA ARG A 184 4.06 12.26 14.49
C ARG A 184 3.19 12.33 15.75
N SER A 185 2.09 11.58 15.80
CA SER A 185 1.21 11.51 16.96
C SER A 185 1.73 10.51 18.00
N GLU A 186 1.24 10.61 19.24
CA GLU A 186 1.64 9.73 20.33
C GLU A 186 0.98 8.34 20.25
N LEU A 187 1.38 7.53 19.28
CA LEU A 187 0.82 6.19 19.01
C LEU A 187 0.92 5.19 20.18
N HIS A 188 1.71 5.51 21.22
CA HIS A 188 1.84 4.71 22.42
C HIS A 188 0.69 4.91 23.41
N THR A 189 -0.09 5.99 23.27
CA THR A 189 -1.17 6.36 24.18
C THR A 189 -2.47 5.66 23.76
N LEU A 190 -3.15 5.01 24.71
CA LEU A 190 -4.43 4.31 24.46
C LEU A 190 -5.50 5.24 23.87
N CYS A 191 -5.51 6.51 24.27
CA CYS A 191 -6.40 7.52 23.69
C CYS A 191 -6.20 7.65 22.17
N ILE A 192 -4.96 7.73 21.69
CA ILE A 192 -4.67 7.82 20.25
C ILE A 192 -5.04 6.52 19.53
N GLN A 193 -4.76 5.36 20.12
CA GLN A 193 -5.15 4.07 19.53
C GLN A 193 -6.67 3.94 19.39
N HIS A 194 -7.42 4.35 20.42
CA HIS A 194 -8.88 4.34 20.37
C HIS A 194 -9.43 5.37 19.38
N ARG A 195 -8.84 6.56 19.31
CA ARG A 195 -9.20 7.58 18.32
C ARG A 195 -8.95 7.12 16.89
N LEU A 196 -7.84 6.43 16.61
CA LEU A 196 -7.56 5.84 15.29
C LEU A 196 -8.66 4.84 14.89
N ILE A 197 -9.09 3.99 15.84
CA ILE A 197 -10.16 3.02 15.59
C ILE A 197 -11.50 3.74 15.36
N MET A 198 -11.91 4.62 16.27
CA MET A 198 -13.23 5.28 16.22
C MET A 198 -13.36 6.21 15.01
N TRP A 199 -12.40 7.12 14.81
CA TRP A 199 -12.43 8.05 13.68
C TRP A 199 -12.14 7.35 12.36
N GLY A 200 -11.29 6.32 12.35
CA GLY A 200 -11.04 5.52 11.16
C GLY A 200 -12.29 4.75 10.72
N PHE A 201 -13.00 4.13 11.66
CA PHE A 201 -14.26 3.46 11.38
C PHE A 201 -15.32 4.45 10.91
N GLY A 202 -15.46 5.59 11.60
CA GLY A 202 -16.37 6.65 11.19
C GLY A 202 -16.08 7.15 9.77
N ALA A 203 -14.82 7.40 9.42
CA ALA A 203 -14.42 7.80 8.08
C ALA A 203 -14.75 6.73 7.02
N ALA A 204 -14.46 5.46 7.31
CA ALA A 204 -14.76 4.36 6.39
C ALA A 204 -16.26 4.19 6.12
N VAL A 205 -17.10 4.34 7.15
CA VAL A 205 -18.56 4.28 7.02
C VAL A 205 -19.09 5.52 6.30
N LEU A 206 -18.60 6.72 6.66
CA LEU A 206 -19.03 7.98 6.02
C LEU A 206 -18.73 8.03 4.53
N ALA A 207 -17.63 7.39 4.10
CA ALA A 207 -17.27 7.30 2.69
C ALA A 207 -18.25 6.50 1.82
N LEU A 208 -19.17 5.71 2.42
CA LEU A 208 -20.12 4.88 1.67
C LEU A 208 -21.37 5.63 1.22
N PHE A 209 -21.72 6.75 1.84
CA PHE A 209 -22.97 7.48 1.56
C PHE A 209 -22.98 8.31 0.27
N PRO A 210 -21.90 8.98 -0.15
CA PRO A 210 -21.94 9.90 -1.30
C PRO A 210 -22.40 9.26 -2.61
N GLN A 211 -21.91 8.05 -2.92
CA GLN A 211 -22.37 7.28 -4.09
C GLN A 211 -23.87 6.96 -4.06
N MET A 212 -24.51 6.94 -2.89
CA MET A 212 -25.95 6.68 -2.75
C MET A 212 -26.80 7.94 -3.01
N MET A 213 -26.17 9.12 -3.11
CA MET A 213 -26.85 10.41 -3.32
C MET A 213 -26.93 10.82 -4.79
N VAL A 214 -26.32 10.04 -5.68
CA VAL A 214 -26.29 10.26 -7.13
C VAL A 214 -26.76 9.02 -7.86
N SER A 215 -27.30 9.23 -9.06
CA SER A 215 -27.78 8.14 -9.94
C SER A 215 -26.99 8.04 -11.25
N ASP A 216 -26.16 9.04 -11.55
CA ASP A 216 -25.31 9.05 -12.74
C ASP A 216 -24.17 8.02 -12.56
N PRO A 217 -23.98 7.06 -13.48
CA PRO A 217 -23.03 5.96 -13.30
C PRO A 217 -21.58 6.43 -13.07
N ASP A 218 -21.13 7.43 -13.80
CA ASP A 218 -19.75 7.94 -13.71
C ASP A 218 -19.53 8.63 -12.35
N LEU A 219 -20.52 9.41 -11.89
CA LEU A 219 -20.49 10.00 -10.56
C LEU A 219 -20.61 8.94 -9.45
N VAL A 220 -21.37 7.87 -9.64
CA VAL A 220 -21.46 6.76 -8.67
C VAL A 220 -20.10 6.08 -8.53
N ALA A 221 -19.44 5.76 -9.64
CA ALA A 221 -18.10 5.18 -9.64
C ALA A 221 -17.08 6.10 -8.96
N TYR A 222 -17.05 7.38 -9.34
CA TYR A 222 -16.09 8.35 -8.81
C TYR A 222 -16.34 8.76 -7.35
N LEU A 223 -17.60 8.86 -6.91
CA LEU A 223 -17.96 9.14 -5.52
C LEU A 223 -18.01 7.87 -4.65
N GLY A 224 -17.73 6.70 -5.25
CA GLY A 224 -17.61 5.42 -4.60
C GLY A 224 -16.34 5.28 -3.77
N THR A 225 -16.05 4.03 -3.38
CA THR A 225 -14.89 3.69 -2.53
C THR A 225 -13.94 2.68 -3.17
N GLU A 226 -14.07 2.51 -4.50
CA GLU A 226 -13.19 1.73 -5.35
C GLU A 226 -11.89 2.51 -5.64
N SER A 227 -10.81 1.80 -5.94
CA SER A 227 -9.50 2.42 -6.17
C SER A 227 -9.32 3.02 -7.56
N ILE A 228 -10.20 2.71 -8.51
CA ILE A 228 -10.09 3.11 -9.92
C ILE A 228 -11.50 3.48 -10.43
N PRO A 229 -11.73 4.74 -10.84
CA PRO A 229 -10.88 5.91 -10.58
C PRO A 229 -10.84 6.27 -9.07
N PRO A 230 -9.68 6.66 -8.51
CA PRO A 230 -9.55 6.96 -7.09
C PRO A 230 -10.18 8.32 -6.74
N GLY A 231 -11.43 8.29 -6.27
CA GLY A 231 -12.14 9.48 -5.81
C GLY A 231 -11.77 9.98 -4.41
N PRO A 232 -12.33 11.12 -3.96
CA PRO A 232 -12.09 11.65 -2.62
C PRO A 232 -12.59 10.70 -1.52
N PHE A 233 -13.67 9.97 -1.76
CA PHE A 233 -14.24 9.04 -0.79
C PHE A 233 -13.48 7.71 -0.74
N TYR A 234 -12.82 7.31 -1.82
CA TYR A 234 -11.81 6.26 -1.77
C TYR A 234 -10.66 6.62 -0.82
N ILE A 235 -10.12 7.85 -0.89
CA ILE A 235 -9.08 8.30 0.06
C ILE A 235 -9.58 8.27 1.51
N LEU A 236 -10.84 8.68 1.74
CA LEU A 236 -11.45 8.64 3.07
C LEU A 236 -11.61 7.20 3.57
N ALA A 237 -12.14 6.29 2.74
CA ALA A 237 -12.32 4.89 3.08
C ALA A 237 -11.00 4.15 3.31
N GLY A 238 -10.03 4.32 2.40
CA GLY A 238 -8.69 3.74 2.50
C GLY A 238 -7.95 4.25 3.74
N THR A 239 -8.03 5.55 4.04
CA THR A 239 -7.44 6.12 5.25
C THR A 239 -8.13 5.60 6.50
N GLY A 240 -9.47 5.53 6.48
CA GLY A 240 -10.28 5.08 7.60
C GLY A 240 -9.97 3.63 7.98
N THR A 241 -9.99 2.74 6.98
CA THR A 241 -9.61 1.33 7.13
C THR A 241 -8.16 1.17 7.60
N ALA A 242 -7.22 1.95 7.04
CA ALA A 242 -5.83 1.94 7.49
C ALA A 242 -5.70 2.36 8.97
N CYS A 243 -6.41 3.41 9.40
CA CYS A 243 -6.43 3.86 10.79
C CYS A 243 -6.98 2.78 11.73
N VAL A 244 -8.05 2.08 11.33
CA VAL A 244 -8.61 0.96 12.10
C VAL A 244 -7.60 -0.16 12.25
N VAL A 245 -6.97 -0.60 11.16
CA VAL A 245 -5.98 -1.70 11.20
C VAL A 245 -4.76 -1.32 12.04
N ILE A 246 -4.23 -0.10 11.89
CA ILE A 246 -3.11 0.41 12.69
C ILE A 246 -3.51 0.48 14.18
N GLY A 247 -4.66 1.07 14.49
CA GLY A 247 -5.16 1.21 15.85
C GLY A 247 -5.39 -0.14 16.54
N LEU A 248 -6.00 -1.10 15.83
CA LEU A 248 -6.20 -2.47 16.31
C LEU A 248 -4.86 -3.19 16.51
N SER A 249 -3.93 -3.07 15.57
CA SER A 249 -2.60 -3.69 15.67
C SER A 249 -1.85 -3.19 16.90
N LEU A 250 -1.90 -1.88 17.18
CA LEU A 250 -1.30 -1.26 18.37
C LEU A 250 -1.99 -1.72 19.67
N LYS A 251 -3.33 -1.73 19.69
CA LYS A 251 -4.13 -2.06 20.88
C LYS A 251 -4.04 -3.53 21.26
N LEU A 252 -4.07 -4.42 20.27
CA LEU A 252 -4.05 -5.87 20.45
C LEU A 252 -2.63 -6.44 20.57
N TRP A 253 -1.59 -5.63 20.40
CA TRP A 253 -0.20 -6.08 20.49
C TRP A 253 0.15 -6.85 21.78
N PRO A 254 -0.28 -6.42 22.98
CA PRO A 254 0.00 -7.17 24.20
C PRO A 254 -0.57 -8.60 24.19
N LEU A 255 -1.71 -8.83 23.53
CA LEU A 255 -2.30 -10.16 23.38
C LEU A 255 -1.48 -11.02 22.40
N ILE A 256 -1.06 -10.43 21.27
CA ILE A 256 -0.23 -11.09 20.25
C ILE A 256 1.12 -11.55 20.85
N GLU A 257 1.73 -10.73 21.70
CA GLU A 257 2.95 -11.11 22.42
C GLU A 257 2.72 -12.31 23.35
N ARG A 258 1.56 -12.36 24.03
CA ARG A 258 1.22 -13.42 24.97
C ARG A 258 1.08 -14.79 24.29
N ILE A 259 0.54 -14.82 23.07
CA ILE A 259 0.34 -16.07 22.29
C ILE A 259 1.57 -16.47 21.44
N ARG A 260 2.72 -15.78 21.59
CA ARG A 260 4.01 -16.11 20.97
C ARG A 260 4.04 -16.15 19.43
N ILE A 261 3.04 -15.57 18.74
CA ILE A 261 3.04 -15.47 17.28
C ILE A 261 3.74 -14.21 16.75
N ALA A 262 4.08 -13.25 17.63
CA ALA A 262 4.67 -11.97 17.24
C ALA A 262 5.82 -12.07 16.21
N PRO A 263 6.81 -12.99 16.35
CA PRO A 263 7.90 -13.09 15.37
C PRO A 263 7.46 -13.47 13.95
N PHE A 264 6.35 -14.18 13.81
CA PHE A 264 5.79 -14.56 12.51
C PHE A 264 5.07 -13.39 11.82
N LEU A 265 4.73 -12.34 12.55
CA LEU A 265 4.12 -11.13 11.99
C LEU A 265 5.15 -10.03 11.77
N THR A 266 6.09 -9.85 12.71
CA THR A 266 7.08 -8.78 12.62
C THR A 266 8.21 -9.08 11.65
N ALA A 267 8.68 -10.34 11.59
CA ALA A 267 9.79 -10.70 10.70
C ALA A 267 9.49 -10.40 9.22
N PRO A 268 8.37 -10.89 8.63
CA PRO A 268 8.04 -10.56 7.26
C PRO A 268 7.70 -9.07 7.06
N GLY A 269 7.07 -8.42 8.06
CA GLY A 269 6.79 -6.98 8.02
C GLY A 269 8.03 -6.08 7.89
N ARG A 270 9.21 -6.59 8.30
CA ARG A 270 10.51 -5.90 8.17
C ARG A 270 11.28 -6.25 6.89
N GLN A 271 10.71 -7.12 6.06
CA GLN A 271 11.27 -7.57 4.78
C GLN A 271 10.29 -7.31 3.62
N SER A 272 9.49 -6.26 3.74
CA SER A 272 8.37 -6.01 2.83
C SER A 272 8.80 -5.77 1.38
N LEU A 273 9.97 -5.18 1.10
CA LEU A 273 10.46 -5.00 -0.27
C LEU A 273 10.92 -6.33 -0.86
N THR A 274 11.65 -7.13 -0.08
CA THR A 274 12.04 -8.49 -0.50
C THR A 274 10.79 -9.33 -0.81
N LEU A 275 9.83 -9.35 0.12
CA LEU A 275 8.62 -10.15 -0.04
C LEU A 275 7.72 -9.62 -1.16
N TYR A 276 7.69 -8.31 -1.38
CA TYR A 276 7.03 -7.72 -2.54
C TYR A 276 7.65 -8.23 -3.84
N MET A 277 8.97 -8.18 -4.03
CA MET A 277 9.53 -8.75 -5.25
C MET A 277 9.34 -10.28 -5.34
N ALA A 278 9.36 -10.98 -4.20
CA ALA A 278 9.15 -12.42 -4.17
C ALA A 278 7.73 -12.84 -4.56
N HIS A 279 6.68 -12.10 -4.19
CA HIS A 279 5.31 -12.48 -4.58
C HIS A 279 5.09 -12.34 -6.09
N ILE A 280 5.80 -11.43 -6.74
CA ILE A 280 5.76 -11.28 -8.20
C ILE A 280 6.59 -12.38 -8.84
N LEU A 281 7.90 -12.39 -8.59
CA LEU A 281 8.84 -13.25 -9.32
C LEU A 281 8.71 -14.74 -8.97
N ILE A 282 8.36 -15.05 -7.71
CA ILE A 282 8.26 -16.43 -7.23
C ILE A 282 6.79 -16.81 -7.06
N GLY A 283 5.99 -15.95 -6.41
CA GLY A 283 4.57 -16.25 -6.18
C GLY A 283 3.79 -16.42 -7.47
N MET A 284 3.71 -15.36 -8.28
CA MET A 284 3.02 -15.39 -9.57
C MET A 284 3.78 -16.24 -10.60
N GLY A 285 5.11 -16.15 -10.66
CA GLY A 285 5.91 -16.98 -11.57
C GLY A 285 5.74 -18.51 -11.37
N LEU A 286 5.53 -18.98 -10.13
CA LEU A 286 5.21 -20.40 -9.89
C LEU A 286 3.79 -20.78 -10.31
N LEU A 287 2.83 -19.86 -10.20
CA LEU A 287 1.47 -20.09 -10.69
C LEU A 287 1.45 -20.10 -12.22
N GLU A 288 2.24 -19.23 -12.86
CA GLU A 288 2.41 -19.16 -14.31
C GLU A 288 3.00 -20.48 -14.86
N GLU A 289 4.11 -20.95 -14.30
CA GLU A 289 4.74 -22.22 -14.69
C GLU A 289 3.81 -23.43 -14.48
N ALA A 290 2.93 -23.35 -13.48
CA ALA A 290 1.92 -24.37 -13.23
C ALA A 290 0.71 -24.29 -14.19
N GLY A 291 0.65 -23.28 -15.07
CA GLY A 291 -0.47 -23.04 -15.98
C GLY A 291 -1.75 -22.62 -15.26
N LEU A 292 -1.63 -21.93 -14.12
CA LEU A 292 -2.75 -21.52 -13.26
C LEU A 292 -3.13 -20.04 -13.41
N LEU A 293 -2.46 -19.31 -14.31
CA LEU A 293 -2.74 -17.90 -14.62
C LEU A 293 -3.51 -17.77 -15.95
N ASP A 294 -4.59 -18.53 -16.11
CA ASP A 294 -5.37 -18.64 -17.35
C ASP A 294 -6.88 -18.43 -17.13
N GLY A 295 -7.26 -17.87 -15.98
CA GLY A 295 -8.67 -17.72 -15.58
C GLY A 295 -9.32 -18.98 -15.03
N SER A 296 -8.62 -20.12 -14.97
CA SER A 296 -9.20 -21.40 -14.50
C SER A 296 -9.42 -21.48 -12.98
N LEU A 297 -8.74 -20.61 -12.21
CA LEU A 297 -8.84 -20.61 -10.75
C LEU A 297 -10.14 -19.96 -10.27
N SER A 298 -10.69 -20.50 -9.18
CA SER A 298 -11.78 -19.88 -8.42
C SER A 298 -11.25 -18.93 -7.34
N ALA A 299 -12.04 -17.94 -6.95
CA ALA A 299 -11.67 -17.01 -5.87
C ALA A 299 -11.26 -17.71 -4.55
N PRO A 300 -11.93 -18.79 -4.09
CA PRO A 300 -11.46 -19.55 -2.93
C PRO A 300 -10.08 -20.21 -3.12
N GLN A 301 -9.75 -20.68 -4.33
CA GLN A 301 -8.41 -21.22 -4.63
C GLN A 301 -7.35 -20.12 -4.56
N ILE A 302 -7.65 -18.92 -5.10
CA ILE A 302 -6.76 -17.75 -4.98
C ILE A 302 -6.48 -17.42 -3.52
N VAL A 303 -7.50 -17.44 -2.66
CA VAL A 303 -7.32 -17.24 -1.21
C VAL A 303 -6.37 -18.29 -0.63
N TRP A 304 -6.52 -19.57 -0.98
CA TRP A 304 -5.61 -20.61 -0.49
C TRP A 304 -4.18 -20.44 -0.96
N TYR A 305 -3.95 -20.14 -2.25
CA TYR A 305 -2.60 -19.90 -2.77
C TYR A 305 -1.95 -18.68 -2.12
N ALA A 306 -2.71 -17.58 -1.96
CA ALA A 306 -2.21 -16.38 -1.29
C ALA A 306 -1.87 -16.64 0.19
N LEU A 307 -2.72 -17.36 0.93
CA LEU A 307 -2.47 -17.71 2.33
C LEU A 307 -1.25 -18.62 2.47
N LEU A 308 -1.11 -19.62 1.59
CA LEU A 308 0.05 -20.49 1.54
C LEU A 308 1.33 -19.68 1.29
N PHE A 309 1.32 -18.81 0.28
CA PHE A 309 2.45 -17.94 -0.04
C PHE A 309 2.82 -17.03 1.14
N CYS A 310 1.83 -16.43 1.81
CA CYS A 310 2.07 -15.57 2.97
C CYS A 310 2.64 -16.36 4.16
N ALA A 311 2.15 -17.57 4.41
CA ALA A 311 2.67 -18.45 5.47
C ALA A 311 4.13 -18.85 5.19
N LEU A 312 4.45 -19.23 3.95
CA LEU A 312 5.81 -19.55 3.53
C LEU A 312 6.73 -18.33 3.60
N SER A 313 6.25 -17.15 3.20
CA SER A 313 6.97 -15.87 3.31
C SER A 313 7.29 -15.50 4.76
N SER A 314 6.33 -15.71 5.68
CA SER A 314 6.54 -15.51 7.12
C SER A 314 7.61 -16.46 7.67
N LEU A 315 7.55 -17.74 7.30
CA LEU A 315 8.54 -18.74 7.70
C LEU A 315 9.94 -18.38 7.15
N PHE A 316 10.02 -18.06 5.86
CA PHE A 316 11.25 -17.61 5.20
C PHE A 316 11.84 -16.40 5.92
N ALA A 317 11.06 -15.34 6.15
CA ALA A 317 11.55 -14.11 6.77
C ALA A 317 12.11 -14.37 8.17
N ARG A 318 11.44 -15.25 8.93
CA ARG A 318 11.91 -15.67 10.25
C ARG A 318 13.22 -16.45 10.19
N LEU A 319 13.33 -17.43 9.29
CA LEU A 319 14.54 -18.22 9.12
C LEU A 319 15.71 -17.36 8.63
N TRP A 320 15.44 -16.43 7.71
CA TRP A 320 16.42 -15.47 7.21
C TRP A 320 17.01 -14.62 8.33
N PHE A 321 16.18 -14.14 9.25
CA PHE A 321 16.63 -13.35 10.41
C PHE A 321 17.44 -14.14 11.45
N ARG A 322 17.55 -15.46 11.35
CA ARG A 322 18.50 -16.23 12.16
C ARG A 322 19.95 -15.99 11.72
N LYS A 323 20.17 -15.65 10.45
CA LYS A 323 21.51 -15.46 9.86
C LYS A 323 21.81 -14.01 9.49
N PHE A 324 20.81 -13.26 9.02
CA PHE A 324 20.98 -11.91 8.49
C PHE A 324 20.15 -10.87 9.25
N LYS A 325 20.58 -9.61 9.23
CA LYS A 325 19.92 -8.52 9.98
C LYS A 325 18.80 -7.80 9.22
N ARG A 326 18.72 -8.00 7.90
CA ARG A 326 17.79 -7.35 6.97
C ARG A 326 17.45 -8.32 5.86
N GLY A 327 16.28 -8.15 5.24
CA GLY A 327 15.95 -8.88 4.02
C GLY A 327 16.96 -8.55 2.90
N PRO A 328 17.11 -9.45 1.91
CA PRO A 328 18.02 -9.28 0.78
C PRO A 328 17.94 -7.90 0.11
N LEU A 329 16.75 -7.47 -0.33
CA LEU A 329 16.57 -6.21 -1.04
C LEU A 329 16.66 -5.00 -0.11
N GLU A 330 16.22 -5.12 1.15
CA GLU A 330 16.42 -4.07 2.15
C GLU A 330 17.91 -3.87 2.46
N ALA A 331 18.70 -4.94 2.47
CA ALA A 331 20.14 -4.87 2.64
C ALA A 331 20.82 -4.22 1.43
N LEU A 332 20.38 -4.55 0.21
CA LEU A 332 20.86 -3.94 -1.02
C LEU A 332 20.55 -2.45 -1.07
N MET A 333 19.29 -2.07 -0.84
CA MET A 333 18.86 -0.67 -0.79
C MET A 333 19.70 0.11 0.23
N ARG A 334 19.94 -0.46 1.40
CA ARG A 334 20.78 0.18 2.41
C ARG A 334 22.20 0.42 1.90
N ARG A 335 22.83 -0.59 1.30
CA ARG A 335 24.20 -0.49 0.79
C ARG A 335 24.35 0.58 -0.29
N VAL A 336 23.34 0.74 -1.14
CA VAL A 336 23.35 1.72 -2.24
C VAL A 336 23.03 3.14 -1.74
N THR A 337 22.13 3.27 -0.77
CA THR A 337 21.59 4.59 -0.36
C THR A 337 22.33 5.24 0.82
N GLU A 338 22.83 4.43 1.76
CA GLU A 338 23.64 4.89 2.88
C GLU A 338 25.12 4.87 2.47
N ARG A 339 25.77 6.05 2.39
CA ARG A 339 27.22 6.11 2.18
C ARG A 339 27.92 5.30 3.26
N ALA A 340 28.92 4.50 2.88
CA ALA A 340 29.89 3.99 3.85
C ALA A 340 30.43 5.19 4.64
N LYS A 341 30.40 5.11 5.96
CA LYS A 341 31.19 6.04 6.79
C LYS A 341 32.64 5.76 6.41
N GLY A 342 33.20 6.59 5.53
CA GLY A 342 34.64 6.70 5.31
C GLY A 342 35.30 7.25 6.55
#